data_AF-A0A2G5UTD5-F1
#
_entry.id   AF-A0A2G5UTD5-F1
#
_cell.length_a   1.000
_cell.length_b   1.000
_cell.length_c   1.000
_cell.angle_alpha   90.00
_cell.angle_beta   90.00
_cell.angle_gamma   90.00
#
_symmetry.space_group_name_H-M   'P 1'
#
loop_
_entity.id
_entity.type
_entity.pdbx_description
1 polymer ?
#
loop_
_entity_poly.entity_id
_entity_poly.type
_entity_poly.pdbx_seq_one_letter_code
_entity_poly.pdbx_strand_id
1 'polypeptide(L)'
;MYVQTNVEATCVQRAYHRTEMVDNKDLKIVLLYYLAQQIHPVVSRLVEPIEETDAVRIAECLGLDSTNYRRAAAAQANQRAAEEDCTWQQENYELCEGVVVVCPHPECGYSNVIRETFDCVTDPISPRFLIAGCSQCNGTWNPLSIKLHHIAAYKCDEPTCEFKTRVQTMKWCREGLECIRCSTGVLRREYTSKQLFDQQMFFRQIFDVDAALRKMSDSQKRAAENRDRQQFNACRIDSMDIVNRINEKYLERNSYNRVDLSYIFAPMMKI
;
A
#
# COMPACT_ATOMS: atom_id res chain seq x y z
N MET A 1 6.98 -35.41 28.12
CA MET A 1 8.23 -34.73 27.74
C MET A 1 8.58 -35.15 26.33
N TYR A 2 9.05 -34.25 25.47
CA TYR A 2 9.27 -34.55 24.05
C TYR A 2 10.72 -34.94 23.78
N VAL A 3 10.89 -36.04 23.04
CA VAL A 3 12.17 -36.73 22.90
C VAL A 3 12.36 -37.25 21.47
N GLN A 4 13.59 -37.31 20.98
CA GLN A 4 13.90 -37.83 19.64
C GLN A 4 14.31 -39.31 19.68
N THR A 5 13.56 -40.14 18.96
CA THR A 5 13.94 -41.52 18.57
C THR A 5 14.07 -41.69 17.06
N ASN A 6 13.40 -40.85 16.27
CA ASN A 6 13.52 -40.79 14.81
C ASN A 6 13.08 -39.42 14.28
N VAL A 7 13.69 -38.96 13.18
CA VAL A 7 13.52 -37.59 12.63
C VAL A 7 12.16 -37.39 11.95
N GLU A 8 11.44 -38.47 11.59
CA GLU A 8 10.27 -38.42 10.68
C GLU A 8 8.89 -38.42 11.37
N ALA A 9 8.80 -38.63 12.68
CA ALA A 9 7.52 -38.68 13.39
C ALA A 9 7.03 -37.28 13.85
N THR A 10 5.70 -37.10 13.83
CA THR A 10 5.04 -35.85 14.28
C THR A 10 5.25 -35.58 15.76
N CYS A 11 5.22 -34.31 16.19
CA CYS A 11 5.53 -33.92 17.57
C CYS A 11 4.72 -34.70 18.62
N VAL A 12 3.43 -34.93 18.39
CA VAL A 12 2.53 -35.64 19.32
C VAL A 12 2.94 -37.10 19.54
N GLN A 13 3.54 -37.75 18.55
CA GLN A 13 4.01 -39.14 18.62
C GLN A 13 5.35 -39.31 19.35
N ARG A 14 5.95 -38.20 19.80
CA ARG A 14 7.28 -38.15 20.43
C ARG A 14 7.22 -37.77 21.92
N ALA A 15 6.03 -37.86 22.51
CA ALA A 15 5.78 -37.59 23.93
C ALA A 15 6.04 -38.84 24.77
N TYR A 16 7.01 -38.78 25.67
CA TYR A 16 7.36 -39.83 26.63
C TYR A 16 7.13 -39.38 28.06
N HIS A 17 6.87 -40.34 28.95
CA HIS A 17 6.80 -40.06 30.39
C HIS A 17 8.20 -39.83 30.97
N ARG A 18 8.31 -39.08 32.07
CA ARG A 18 9.60 -38.77 32.71
C ARG A 18 10.35 -40.05 33.09
N THR A 19 9.65 -41.05 33.62
CA THR A 19 10.24 -42.33 34.05
C THR A 19 10.89 -43.08 32.88
N GLU A 20 10.22 -43.12 31.72
CA GLU A 20 10.72 -43.78 30.52
C GLU A 20 12.00 -43.14 29.97
N MET A 21 12.18 -41.83 30.19
CA MET A 21 13.41 -41.12 29.83
C MET A 21 14.58 -41.43 30.76
N VAL A 22 14.31 -41.75 32.02
CA VAL A 22 15.36 -42.11 33.00
C VAL A 22 15.86 -43.52 32.70
N ASP A 23 14.96 -44.41 32.29
CA ASP A 23 15.25 -45.82 32.04
C ASP A 23 15.94 -46.06 30.69
N ASN A 24 15.74 -45.18 29.70
CA ASN A 24 16.29 -45.33 28.35
C ASN A 24 17.26 -44.19 28.00
N LYS A 25 18.56 -44.50 27.88
CA LYS A 25 19.62 -43.50 27.62
C LYS A 25 19.67 -42.99 26.18
N ASP A 26 18.98 -43.66 25.25
CA ASP A 26 18.93 -43.27 23.84
C ASP A 26 17.96 -42.11 23.60
N LEU A 27 17.10 -41.83 24.58
CA LEU A 27 16.09 -40.78 24.58
C LEU A 27 16.68 -39.41 24.92
N LYS A 28 16.84 -38.54 23.92
CA LYS A 28 17.33 -37.16 24.09
C LYS A 28 16.24 -36.10 23.97
N ILE A 29 16.25 -35.15 24.91
CA ILE A 29 15.35 -33.98 24.93
C ILE A 29 15.60 -33.13 23.69
N VAL A 30 14.51 -32.76 23.00
CA VAL A 30 14.58 -31.88 21.82
C VAL A 30 14.49 -30.42 22.26
N LEU A 31 15.64 -29.79 22.54
CA LEU A 31 15.69 -28.42 23.07
C LEU A 31 14.95 -27.40 22.19
N LEU A 32 15.15 -27.47 20.86
CA LEU A 32 14.53 -26.56 19.88
C LEU A 32 13.00 -26.56 19.96
N TYR A 33 12.38 -27.69 20.27
CA TYR A 33 10.93 -27.79 20.42
C TYR A 33 10.43 -26.96 21.61
N TYR A 34 11.11 -27.06 22.75
CA TYR A 34 10.74 -26.30 23.95
C TYR A 34 10.95 -24.80 23.77
N LEU A 35 12.05 -24.43 23.10
CA LEU A 35 12.33 -23.04 22.75
C LEU A 35 11.24 -22.46 21.85
N ALA A 36 10.85 -23.16 20.78
CA ALA A 36 9.84 -22.69 19.84
C ALA A 36 8.40 -22.71 20.37
N GLN A 37 8.00 -23.78 21.09
CA GLN A 37 6.59 -24.01 21.43
C GLN A 37 6.21 -23.54 22.84
N GLN A 38 7.17 -23.43 23.77
CA GLN A 38 6.89 -23.07 25.17
C GLN A 38 7.51 -21.74 25.58
N ILE A 39 8.80 -21.53 25.26
CA ILE A 39 9.51 -20.32 25.71
C ILE A 39 9.17 -19.12 24.82
N HIS A 40 9.35 -19.25 23.50
CA HIS A 40 9.12 -18.17 22.54
C HIS A 40 7.72 -17.52 22.67
N PRO A 41 6.59 -18.27 22.70
CA PRO A 41 5.26 -17.67 22.78
C PRO A 41 4.97 -16.97 24.13
N VAL A 42 5.66 -17.36 25.20
CA VAL A 42 5.51 -16.71 26.51
C VAL A 42 6.32 -15.41 26.53
N VAL A 43 7.58 -15.47 26.09
CA VAL A 43 8.46 -14.29 26.04
C VAL A 43 7.91 -13.25 25.08
N SER A 44 7.50 -13.64 23.86
CA SER A 44 6.91 -12.72 22.88
C SER A 44 5.72 -11.95 23.43
N ARG A 45 4.81 -12.58 24.18
CA ARG A 45 3.65 -11.89 24.77
C ARG A 45 4.03 -10.90 25.87
N LEU A 46 5.08 -11.18 26.64
CA LEU A 46 5.50 -10.29 27.73
C LEU A 46 6.18 -9.02 27.19
N VAL A 47 6.89 -9.13 26.08
CA VAL A 47 7.67 -8.02 25.50
C VAL A 47 7.00 -7.38 24.28
N GLU A 48 5.84 -7.90 23.83
CA GLU A 48 5.04 -7.32 22.73
C GLU A 48 4.76 -5.82 22.88
N PRO A 49 4.53 -5.25 24.09
CA PRO A 49 4.29 -3.82 24.24
C PRO A 49 5.52 -2.93 24.06
N ILE A 50 6.73 -3.51 23.92
CA ILE A 50 7.98 -2.76 23.82
C ILE A 50 8.28 -2.50 22.34
N GLU A 51 8.26 -1.23 21.93
CA GLU A 51 8.29 -0.79 20.52
C GLU A 51 9.49 -1.32 19.70
N GLU A 52 10.61 -1.62 20.34
CA GLU A 52 11.83 -2.09 19.67
C GLU A 52 12.01 -3.61 19.68
N THR A 53 10.99 -4.38 20.12
CA THR A 53 11.08 -5.83 20.23
C THR A 53 10.09 -6.52 19.29
N ASP A 54 10.57 -7.48 18.50
CA ASP A 54 9.74 -8.29 17.61
C ASP A 54 9.93 -9.80 17.81
N ALA A 55 8.96 -10.58 17.35
CA ALA A 55 8.98 -12.04 17.46
C ALA A 55 10.17 -12.67 16.72
N VAL A 56 10.71 -11.99 15.69
CA VAL A 56 11.85 -12.45 14.90
C VAL A 56 13.14 -12.34 15.70
N ARG A 57 13.40 -11.21 16.33
CA ARG A 57 14.59 -10.95 17.17
C ARG A 57 14.61 -11.84 18.39
N ILE A 58 13.43 -12.13 18.99
CA ILE A 58 13.32 -13.11 20.08
C ILE A 58 13.68 -14.51 19.58
N ALA A 59 13.21 -14.92 18.38
CA ALA A 59 13.54 -16.22 17.80
C ALA A 59 15.06 -16.33 17.53
N GLU A 60 15.70 -15.27 17.04
CA GLU A 60 17.15 -15.22 16.82
C GLU A 60 17.94 -15.31 18.13
N CYS A 61 17.51 -14.59 19.17
CA CYS A 61 18.10 -14.69 20.52
C CYS A 61 17.98 -16.09 21.13
N LEU A 62 16.92 -16.84 20.78
CA LEU A 62 16.70 -18.22 21.22
C LEU A 62 17.38 -19.27 20.32
N GLY A 63 18.05 -18.85 19.24
CA GLY A 63 18.72 -19.75 18.29
C GLY A 63 17.75 -20.57 17.43
N LEU A 64 16.53 -20.06 17.21
CA LEU A 64 15.51 -20.68 16.36
C LEU A 64 15.64 -20.19 14.91
N ASP A 65 15.14 -21.00 13.97
CA ASP A 65 15.01 -20.58 12.57
C ASP A 65 13.98 -19.45 12.45
N SER A 66 14.47 -18.23 12.20
CA SER A 66 13.64 -17.02 12.15
C SER A 66 12.79 -16.91 10.87
N THR A 67 12.97 -17.79 9.88
CA THR A 67 12.29 -17.71 8.58
C THR A 67 10.76 -17.78 8.67
N ASN A 68 10.24 -18.70 9.50
CA ASN A 68 8.79 -18.82 9.72
C ASN A 68 8.22 -17.64 10.51
N TYR A 69 8.98 -17.13 11.48
CA TYR A 69 8.59 -15.97 12.28
C TYR A 69 8.58 -14.68 11.47
N ARG A 70 9.50 -14.52 10.52
CA ARG A 70 9.48 -13.38 9.57
C ARG A 70 8.23 -13.39 8.69
N ARG A 71 7.83 -14.56 8.18
CA ARG A 71 6.60 -14.70 7.37
C ARG A 71 5.36 -14.36 8.20
N ALA A 72 5.29 -14.83 9.45
CA ALA A 72 4.19 -14.52 10.36
C ALA A 72 4.14 -13.03 10.74
N ALA A 73 5.30 -12.42 11.03
CA ALA A 73 5.42 -10.99 11.33
C ALA A 73 4.98 -10.12 10.14
N ALA A 74 5.35 -10.48 8.90
CA ALA A 74 4.90 -9.78 7.70
C ALA A 74 3.37 -9.88 7.49
N ALA A 75 2.77 -11.04 7.80
CA ALA A 75 1.32 -11.21 7.74
C ALA A 75 0.60 -10.39 8.84
N GLN A 76 1.13 -10.37 10.06
CA GLN A 76 0.63 -9.53 11.15
C GLN A 76 0.78 -8.03 10.87
N ALA A 77 1.89 -7.60 10.27
CA ALA A 77 2.07 -6.21 9.87
C ALA A 77 1.01 -5.79 8.82
N ASN A 78 0.68 -6.67 7.87
CA ASN A 78 -0.43 -6.43 6.94
C ASN A 78 -1.80 -6.38 7.63
N GLN A 79 -2.01 -7.16 8.70
CA GLN A 79 -3.24 -7.10 9.51
C GLN A 79 -3.31 -5.86 10.38
N ARG A 80 -2.24 -5.48 11.07
CA ARG A 80 -2.16 -4.23 11.85
C ARG A 80 -2.35 -3.01 10.96
N ALA A 81 -1.76 -3.00 9.77
CA ALA A 81 -2.02 -1.97 8.76
C ALA A 81 -3.49 -1.93 8.30
N ALA A 82 -4.22 -3.04 8.38
CA ALA A 82 -5.65 -3.09 8.10
C ALA A 82 -6.52 -2.72 9.34
N GLU A 83 -6.02 -2.90 10.56
CA GLU A 83 -6.70 -2.56 11.81
C GLU A 83 -6.53 -1.09 12.22
N GLU A 84 -5.34 -0.50 12.00
CA GLU A 84 -5.09 0.94 12.12
C GLU A 84 -5.96 1.76 11.16
N ASP A 85 -6.44 1.11 10.08
CA ASP A 85 -7.35 1.67 9.07
C ASP A 85 -8.79 1.92 9.56
N CYS A 86 -9.11 1.51 10.80
CA CYS A 86 -10.41 1.82 11.44
C CYS A 86 -10.44 3.18 12.15
N THR A 87 -9.33 3.92 12.17
CA THR A 87 -9.37 5.33 12.59
C THR A 87 -9.95 6.15 11.45
N TRP A 88 -10.94 7.00 11.73
CA TRP A 88 -11.47 8.00 10.80
C TRP A 88 -10.37 9.02 10.46
N GLN A 89 -9.38 8.60 9.68
CA GLN A 89 -8.27 9.45 9.29
C GLN A 89 -8.81 10.43 8.25
N GLN A 90 -8.72 11.69 8.62
CA GLN A 90 -8.60 12.82 7.70
C GLN A 90 -7.78 12.38 6.49
N GLU A 91 -8.33 12.53 5.28
CA GLU A 91 -7.76 12.10 4.00
C GLU A 91 -6.22 12.33 3.94
N ASN A 92 -5.42 11.34 4.33
CA ASN A 92 -3.96 11.44 4.38
C ASN A 92 -3.38 10.78 3.13
N TYR A 93 -2.85 11.62 2.24
CA TYR A 93 -2.26 11.20 0.97
C TYR A 93 -0.74 11.35 0.94
N GLU A 94 -0.07 11.34 2.10
CA GLU A 94 1.40 11.41 2.22
C GLU A 94 2.11 10.34 1.38
N LEU A 95 1.58 9.11 1.38
CA LEU A 95 2.14 7.98 0.63
C LEU A 95 1.76 7.96 -0.85
N CYS A 96 0.83 8.82 -1.29
CA CYS A 96 0.40 8.88 -2.68
C CYS A 96 1.45 9.60 -3.53
N GLU A 97 1.65 9.14 -4.76
CA GLU A 97 2.56 9.75 -5.74
C GLU A 97 1.91 10.98 -6.40
N GLY A 98 2.70 12.04 -6.57
CA GLY A 98 2.26 13.25 -7.26
C GLY A 98 2.13 13.05 -8.77
N VAL A 99 1.39 13.95 -9.41
CA VAL A 99 1.27 13.98 -10.86
C VAL A 99 2.58 14.50 -11.46
N VAL A 100 3.28 13.66 -12.21
CA VAL A 100 4.54 14.03 -12.88
C VAL A 100 4.26 14.46 -14.31
N VAL A 101 4.68 15.68 -14.66
CA VAL A 101 4.54 16.22 -16.00
C VAL A 101 5.86 16.84 -16.45
N VAL A 102 6.40 16.32 -17.55
CA VAL A 102 7.59 16.87 -18.21
C VAL A 102 7.14 18.05 -19.07
N CYS A 103 7.80 19.19 -18.89
CA CYS A 103 7.51 20.39 -19.67
C CYS A 103 7.67 20.09 -21.17
N PRO A 104 6.65 20.34 -22.01
CA PRO A 104 6.72 20.08 -23.45
C PRO A 104 7.61 21.10 -24.19
N HIS A 105 8.03 22.19 -23.52
CA HIS A 105 8.86 23.21 -24.14
C HIS A 105 10.28 22.66 -24.37
N PRO A 106 10.81 22.68 -25.62
CA PRO A 106 12.07 22.04 -25.97
C PRO A 106 13.28 22.52 -25.16
N GLU A 107 13.31 23.80 -24.80
CA GLU A 107 14.42 24.40 -24.05
C GLU A 107 14.30 24.20 -22.53
N CYS A 108 13.15 23.76 -22.03
CA CYS A 108 12.91 23.62 -20.59
C CYS A 108 13.11 22.17 -20.13
N GLY A 109 12.34 21.23 -20.68
CA GLY A 109 12.40 19.80 -20.30
C GLY A 109 12.18 19.47 -18.81
N TYR A 110 11.79 20.45 -17.99
CA TYR A 110 11.71 20.29 -16.54
C TYR A 110 10.60 19.33 -16.12
N SER A 111 10.89 18.45 -15.17
CA SER A 111 9.92 17.51 -14.60
C SER A 111 9.23 18.14 -13.39
N ASN A 112 7.95 18.46 -13.54
CA ASN A 112 7.14 19.07 -12.50
C ASN A 112 6.38 17.99 -11.75
N VAL A 113 6.42 18.03 -10.42
CA VAL A 113 5.65 17.13 -9.56
C VAL A 113 4.53 17.94 -8.91
N ILE A 114 3.29 17.66 -9.30
CA ILE A 114 2.10 18.36 -8.83
C ILE A 114 1.43 17.50 -7.75
N ARG A 115 1.35 18.04 -6.54
CA ARG A 115 0.66 17.41 -5.39
C ARG A 115 -0.53 18.20 -4.88
N GLU A 116 -0.65 19.46 -5.32
CA GLU A 116 -1.71 20.38 -4.92
C GLU A 116 -2.30 21.03 -6.17
N THR A 117 -3.52 21.57 -6.05
CA THR A 117 -4.17 22.30 -7.14
C THR A 117 -3.53 23.66 -7.34
N PHE A 118 -3.27 24.39 -6.25
CA PHE A 118 -2.71 25.74 -6.27
C PHE A 118 -1.40 25.79 -5.50
N ASP A 119 -0.46 26.62 -5.96
CA ASP A 119 0.76 26.91 -5.23
C ASP A 119 0.54 28.08 -4.27
N CYS A 120 0.01 27.76 -3.09
CA CYS A 120 -0.21 28.73 -2.03
C CYS A 120 1.04 28.96 -1.17
N VAL A 121 2.07 28.13 -1.32
CA VAL A 121 3.29 28.18 -0.50
C VAL A 121 4.26 29.20 -1.07
N THR A 122 4.50 29.17 -2.39
CA THR A 122 5.42 30.12 -3.03
C THR A 122 4.75 31.45 -3.37
N ASP A 123 3.44 31.43 -3.67
CA ASP A 123 2.65 32.62 -3.99
C ASP A 123 1.36 32.67 -3.13
N PRO A 124 1.47 33.03 -1.85
CA PRO A 124 0.32 33.03 -0.94
C PRO A 124 -0.73 34.10 -1.28
N ILE A 125 -0.35 35.13 -2.05
CA ILE A 125 -1.22 36.27 -2.39
C ILE A 125 -1.94 36.03 -3.73
N SER A 126 -1.26 35.47 -4.73
CA SER A 126 -1.83 35.13 -6.03
C SER A 126 -1.54 33.67 -6.41
N PRO A 127 -2.16 32.70 -5.70
CA PRO A 127 -1.83 31.29 -5.87
C PRO A 127 -1.90 30.86 -7.32
N ARG A 128 -0.78 30.32 -7.83
CA ARG A 128 -0.71 29.86 -9.20
C ARG A 128 -1.43 28.52 -9.34
N PHE A 129 -2.23 28.38 -10.39
CA PHE A 129 -2.78 27.07 -10.74
C PHE A 129 -1.67 26.17 -11.29
N LEU A 130 -1.28 25.12 -10.55
CA LEU A 130 -0.11 24.29 -10.86
C LEU A 130 -0.24 23.49 -12.16
N ILE A 131 -1.48 23.20 -12.56
CA ILE A 131 -1.77 22.46 -13.80
C ILE A 131 -1.84 23.41 -15.02
N ALA A 132 -1.82 24.73 -14.84
CA ALA A 132 -1.87 25.67 -15.96
C ALA A 132 -0.54 25.81 -16.71
N GLY A 133 0.60 25.54 -16.06
CA GLY A 133 1.90 25.64 -16.72
C GLY A 133 3.08 25.17 -15.90
N CYS A 134 4.25 25.15 -16.53
CA CYS A 134 5.49 24.71 -15.91
C CYS A 134 5.98 25.69 -14.82
N SER A 135 6.52 25.13 -13.74
CA SER A 135 7.02 25.93 -12.63
C SER A 135 8.21 26.82 -12.97
N GLN A 136 9.03 26.43 -13.95
CA GLN A 136 10.28 27.10 -14.33
C GLN A 136 10.09 28.14 -15.44
N CYS A 137 9.49 27.75 -16.57
CA CYS A 137 9.38 28.62 -17.74
C CYS A 137 8.00 29.28 -17.91
N ASN A 138 7.04 28.99 -17.02
CA ASN A 138 5.63 29.37 -17.17
C ASN A 138 4.99 28.97 -18.51
N GLY A 139 5.62 28.06 -19.26
CA GLY A 139 5.07 27.52 -20.50
C GLY A 139 3.77 26.79 -20.20
N THR A 140 2.73 27.13 -20.95
CA THR A 140 1.42 26.46 -20.87
C THR A 140 1.53 25.06 -21.46
N TRP A 141 0.90 24.10 -20.82
CA TRP A 141 0.78 22.72 -21.31
C TRP A 141 -0.69 22.30 -21.32
N ASN A 142 -1.02 21.25 -22.06
CA ASN A 142 -2.38 20.72 -22.09
C ASN A 142 -2.58 19.72 -20.93
N PRO A 143 -3.45 20.02 -19.94
CA PRO A 143 -3.71 19.13 -18.81
C PRO A 143 -4.21 17.73 -19.22
N LEU A 144 -4.84 17.60 -20.39
CA LEU A 144 -5.33 16.31 -20.91
C LEU A 144 -4.18 15.34 -21.28
N SER A 145 -2.95 15.83 -21.43
CA SER A 145 -1.78 15.01 -21.74
C SER A 145 -1.14 14.36 -20.51
N ILE A 146 -1.64 14.67 -19.31
CA ILE A 146 -1.12 14.16 -18.06
C ILE A 146 -1.33 12.64 -17.99
N LYS A 147 -0.20 11.90 -18.06
CA LYS A 147 -0.19 10.44 -17.91
C LYS A 147 -0.31 10.06 -16.44
N LEU A 148 -1.55 9.81 -16.11
CA LEU A 148 -2.05 9.29 -14.85
C LEU A 148 -1.69 7.78 -14.72
N HIS A 149 -0.66 7.47 -13.94
CA HIS A 149 -0.25 6.09 -13.63
C HIS A 149 -1.22 5.49 -12.61
N HIS A 150 -2.27 4.80 -13.07
CA HIS A 150 -3.39 4.38 -12.20
C HIS A 150 -3.76 2.90 -12.30
N ILE A 151 -2.92 2.12 -12.96
CA ILE A 151 -3.09 0.66 -13.04
C ILE A 151 -2.01 0.07 -12.15
N ALA A 152 -2.43 -0.60 -11.08
CA ALA A 152 -1.53 -1.33 -10.20
C ALA A 152 -0.74 -2.32 -11.05
N ALA A 153 0.57 -2.08 -11.17
CA ALA A 153 1.46 -3.06 -11.76
C ALA A 153 1.54 -4.27 -10.83
N TYR A 154 1.85 -5.41 -11.39
CA TYR A 154 2.30 -6.57 -10.66
C TYR A 154 3.82 -6.51 -10.54
N LYS A 155 4.34 -6.76 -9.35
CA LYS A 155 5.76 -6.92 -9.06
C LYS A 155 5.99 -8.37 -8.59
N CYS A 156 7.07 -8.97 -9.07
CA CYS A 156 7.52 -10.26 -8.56
C CYS A 156 7.93 -10.14 -7.08
N ASP A 157 7.50 -11.07 -6.25
CA ASP A 157 7.86 -11.13 -4.82
C ASP A 157 9.29 -11.64 -4.58
N GLU A 158 9.86 -12.41 -5.51
CA GLU A 158 11.27 -12.81 -5.53
C GLU A 158 12.21 -11.57 -5.54
N PRO A 159 12.98 -11.32 -4.45
CA PRO A 159 13.76 -10.10 -4.28
C PRO A 159 14.79 -9.85 -5.39
N THR A 160 15.33 -10.92 -5.97
CA THR A 160 16.38 -10.86 -7.00
C THR A 160 15.82 -10.64 -8.41
N CYS A 161 14.52 -10.81 -8.62
CA CYS A 161 13.92 -10.81 -9.96
C CYS A 161 13.56 -9.39 -10.44
N GLU A 162 13.05 -8.56 -9.53
CA GLU A 162 12.57 -7.17 -9.75
C GLU A 162 11.60 -6.98 -10.94
N PHE A 163 11.05 -8.07 -11.48
CA PHE A 163 10.20 -8.01 -12.64
C PHE A 163 8.88 -7.31 -12.33
N LYS A 164 8.47 -6.38 -13.20
CA LYS A 164 7.19 -5.67 -13.13
C LYS A 164 6.41 -5.80 -14.43
N THR A 165 5.09 -5.97 -14.35
CA THR A 165 4.19 -6.01 -15.50
C THR A 165 2.83 -5.43 -15.16
N ARG A 166 2.16 -4.79 -16.12
CA ARG A 166 0.74 -4.38 -15.98
C ARG A 166 -0.22 -5.38 -16.60
N VAL A 167 0.31 -6.40 -17.26
CA VAL A 167 -0.46 -7.45 -17.93
C VAL A 167 -0.52 -8.65 -17.01
N GLN A 168 -1.73 -9.10 -16.71
CA GLN A 168 -1.94 -10.38 -16.02
C GLN A 168 -1.46 -11.51 -16.92
N THR A 169 -0.63 -12.38 -16.35
CA THR A 169 -0.19 -13.60 -17.01
C THR A 169 -1.26 -14.67 -16.85
N MET A 170 -1.38 -15.58 -17.82
CA MET A 170 -2.40 -16.65 -17.76
C MET A 170 -1.98 -17.84 -16.90
N LYS A 171 -0.76 -17.82 -16.36
CA LYS A 171 -0.14 -18.96 -15.68
C LYS A 171 -0.24 -18.79 -14.18
N TRP A 172 -0.94 -19.72 -13.53
CA TRP A 172 -1.27 -19.67 -12.11
C TRP A 172 -0.66 -20.87 -11.37
N CYS A 173 -0.09 -20.61 -10.20
CA CYS A 173 0.29 -21.62 -9.22
C CYS A 173 -0.66 -21.55 -8.01
N ARG A 174 -0.44 -22.40 -6.99
CA ARG A 174 -1.25 -22.38 -5.76
C ARG A 174 -1.19 -21.03 -5.01
N GLU A 175 -0.10 -20.30 -5.14
CA GLU A 175 0.18 -19.09 -4.36
C GLU A 175 -0.21 -17.79 -5.10
N GLY A 176 -0.44 -17.86 -6.42
CA GLY A 176 -0.87 -16.74 -7.25
C GLY A 176 -0.44 -16.83 -8.71
N LEU A 177 -0.27 -15.66 -9.35
CA LEU A 177 0.19 -15.53 -10.73
C LEU A 177 1.69 -15.84 -10.84
N GLU A 178 2.10 -16.78 -11.67
CA GLU A 178 3.52 -17.10 -11.85
C GLU A 178 4.27 -15.96 -12.54
N CYS A 179 5.47 -15.64 -12.03
CA CYS A 179 6.38 -14.72 -12.68
C CYS A 179 6.97 -15.34 -13.94
N ILE A 180 6.76 -14.69 -15.09
CA ILE A 180 7.27 -15.14 -16.39
C ILE A 180 8.79 -14.99 -16.56
N ARG A 181 9.47 -14.29 -15.64
CA ARG A 181 10.91 -14.05 -15.72
C ARG A 181 11.72 -15.09 -14.96
N CYS A 182 11.44 -15.30 -13.68
CA CYS A 182 12.19 -16.23 -12.84
C CYS A 182 11.52 -17.60 -12.67
N SER A 183 10.24 -17.75 -13.00
CA SER A 183 9.43 -18.97 -12.80
C SER A 183 9.36 -19.50 -11.35
N THR A 184 10.09 -18.91 -10.41
CA THR A 184 10.11 -19.26 -8.98
C THR A 184 9.27 -18.31 -8.13
N GLY A 185 9.18 -17.05 -8.55
CA GLY A 185 8.42 -16.02 -7.84
C GLY A 185 6.98 -15.89 -8.33
N VAL A 186 6.16 -15.24 -7.50
CA VAL A 186 4.76 -14.96 -7.76
C VAL A 186 4.59 -13.45 -7.97
N LEU A 187 3.81 -13.09 -8.98
CA LEU A 187 3.41 -11.73 -9.26
C LEU A 187 2.35 -11.28 -8.24
N ARG A 188 2.72 -10.31 -7.42
CA ARG A 188 1.84 -9.62 -6.46
C ARG A 188 1.48 -8.24 -6.99
N ARG A 189 0.31 -7.72 -6.64
CA ARG A 189 0.02 -6.32 -6.94
C ARG A 189 1.02 -5.45 -6.18
N GLU A 190 1.61 -4.48 -6.88
CA GLU A 190 2.55 -3.51 -6.30
C GLU A 190 1.85 -2.60 -5.29
N TYR A 191 0.57 -2.32 -5.51
CA TYR A 191 -0.28 -1.56 -4.60
C TYR A 191 -1.42 -2.45 -4.09
N THR A 192 -1.75 -2.31 -2.79
CA THR A 192 -2.98 -2.88 -2.25
C THR A 192 -4.21 -2.21 -2.88
N SER A 193 -5.38 -2.85 -2.79
CA SER A 193 -6.62 -2.26 -3.28
C SER A 193 -6.92 -0.90 -2.63
N LYS A 194 -6.59 -0.76 -1.33
CA LYS A 194 -6.69 0.50 -0.59
C LYS A 194 -5.70 1.54 -1.10
N GLN A 195 -4.41 1.22 -1.18
CA GLN A 195 -3.40 2.16 -1.69
C GLN A 195 -3.75 2.67 -3.09
N LEU A 196 -4.27 1.79 -3.95
CA LEU A 196 -4.73 2.19 -5.28
C LEU A 196 -5.96 3.11 -5.21
N PHE A 197 -6.90 2.84 -4.31
CA PHE A 197 -8.05 3.71 -4.07
C PHE A 197 -7.63 5.08 -3.54
N ASP A 198 -6.74 5.12 -2.54
CA ASP A 198 -6.20 6.35 -1.96
C ASP A 198 -5.47 7.18 -3.03
N GLN A 199 -4.66 6.53 -3.88
CA GLN A 199 -3.99 7.17 -5.00
C GLN A 199 -4.98 7.78 -6.01
N GLN A 200 -6.08 7.09 -6.31
CA GLN A 200 -7.14 7.58 -7.20
C GLN A 200 -7.90 8.76 -6.60
N MET A 201 -8.23 8.68 -5.31
CA MET A 201 -8.87 9.75 -4.57
C MET A 201 -7.97 10.99 -4.44
N PHE A 202 -6.67 10.78 -4.21
CA PHE A 202 -5.67 11.84 -4.18
C PHE A 202 -5.61 12.59 -5.52
N PHE A 203 -5.55 11.86 -6.64
CA PHE A 203 -5.61 12.49 -7.95
C PHE A 203 -6.91 13.25 -8.17
N ARG A 204 -8.06 12.67 -7.80
CA ARG A 204 -9.34 13.37 -7.84
C ARG A 204 -9.29 14.69 -7.06
N GLN A 205 -8.69 14.70 -5.87
CA GLN A 205 -8.54 15.91 -5.05
C GLN A 205 -7.66 16.96 -5.74
N ILE A 206 -6.53 16.58 -6.35
CA ILE A 206 -5.65 17.53 -7.05
C ILE A 206 -6.39 18.29 -8.16
N PHE A 207 -7.27 17.59 -8.89
CA PHE A 207 -8.03 18.16 -10.00
C PHE A 207 -9.37 18.78 -9.59
N ASP A 208 -9.83 18.63 -8.34
CA ASP A 208 -11.05 19.28 -7.85
C ASP A 208 -10.80 20.76 -7.51
N VAL A 209 -10.82 21.60 -8.56
CA VAL A 209 -10.58 23.04 -8.47
C VAL A 209 -11.59 23.72 -7.56
N ASP A 210 -12.86 23.31 -7.59
CA ASP A 210 -13.91 23.93 -6.77
C ASP A 210 -13.73 23.60 -5.28
N ALA A 211 -13.32 22.37 -4.95
CA ALA A 211 -12.95 22.01 -3.58
C ALA A 211 -11.71 22.77 -3.10
N ALA A 212 -10.71 22.93 -3.95
CA ALA A 212 -9.51 23.70 -3.62
C ALA A 212 -9.84 25.18 -3.40
N LEU A 213 -10.68 25.78 -4.25
CA LEU A 213 -11.18 27.15 -4.08
C LEU A 213 -11.89 27.32 -2.75
N ARG A 214 -12.76 26.39 -2.34
CA ARG A 214 -13.48 26.47 -1.04
C ARG A 214 -12.54 26.55 0.17
N LYS A 215 -11.31 26.01 0.08
CA LYS A 215 -10.29 26.05 1.15
C LYS A 215 -9.50 27.37 1.19
N MET A 216 -9.58 28.20 0.15
CA MET A 216 -8.85 29.47 0.05
C MET A 216 -9.67 30.67 0.57
N SER A 217 -8.98 31.76 0.92
CA SER A 217 -9.62 33.05 1.25
C SER A 217 -10.19 33.74 0.00
N ASP A 218 -11.17 34.64 0.18
CA ASP A 218 -11.82 35.32 -0.96
C ASP A 218 -10.87 36.22 -1.76
N SER A 219 -9.84 36.79 -1.11
CA SER A 219 -8.79 37.56 -1.80
C SER A 219 -7.95 36.66 -2.72
N GLN A 220 -7.55 35.48 -2.23
CA GLN A 220 -6.79 34.50 -3.00
C GLN A 220 -7.59 33.96 -4.19
N LYS A 221 -8.88 33.63 -4.01
CA LYS A 221 -9.77 33.20 -5.10
C LYS A 221 -9.80 34.23 -6.23
N ARG A 222 -10.07 35.50 -5.87
CA ARG A 222 -10.11 36.60 -6.85
C ARG A 222 -8.77 36.82 -7.53
N ALA A 223 -7.66 36.70 -6.81
CA ALA A 223 -6.32 36.87 -7.38
C ALA A 223 -5.99 35.75 -8.37
N ALA A 224 -6.29 34.49 -8.03
CA ALA A 224 -6.06 33.33 -8.89
C ALA A 224 -6.94 33.38 -10.16
N GLU A 225 -8.23 33.71 -10.02
CA GLU A 225 -9.19 33.79 -11.13
C GLU A 225 -8.89 34.93 -12.11
N ASN A 226 -8.39 36.07 -11.62
CA ASN A 226 -8.18 37.26 -12.45
C ASN A 226 -6.78 37.37 -13.05
N ARG A 227 -5.82 36.55 -12.61
CA ARG A 227 -4.44 36.56 -13.13
C ARG A 227 -4.40 36.27 -14.63
N ASP A 228 -5.07 35.20 -15.04
CA ASP A 228 -5.38 34.88 -16.43
C ASP A 228 -6.73 34.18 -16.49
N ARG A 229 -7.78 34.99 -16.67
CA ARG A 229 -9.16 34.49 -16.61
C ARG A 229 -9.49 33.50 -17.72
N GLN A 230 -8.87 33.63 -18.89
CA GLN A 230 -9.12 32.73 -20.00
C GLN A 230 -8.47 31.37 -19.74
N GLN A 231 -7.19 31.38 -19.36
CA GLN A 231 -6.44 30.16 -19.05
C GLN A 231 -7.01 29.45 -17.81
N PHE A 232 -7.39 30.21 -16.77
CA PHE A 232 -8.01 29.65 -15.57
C PHE A 232 -9.30 28.89 -15.89
N ASN A 233 -10.19 29.49 -16.69
CA ASN A 233 -11.45 28.84 -17.07
C ASN A 233 -11.21 27.60 -17.93
N ALA A 234 -10.28 27.66 -18.88
CA ALA A 234 -9.92 26.50 -19.70
C ALA A 234 -9.38 25.35 -18.85
N CYS A 235 -8.41 25.63 -17.97
CA CYS A 235 -7.82 24.62 -17.09
C CYS A 235 -8.85 24.08 -16.08
N ARG A 236 -9.82 24.89 -15.62
CA ARG A 236 -10.90 24.43 -14.74
C ARG A 236 -11.81 23.42 -15.45
N ILE A 237 -12.13 23.64 -16.73
CA ILE A 237 -12.90 22.70 -17.55
C ILE A 237 -12.10 21.41 -17.76
N ASP A 238 -10.83 21.51 -18.17
CA ASP A 238 -9.98 20.33 -18.37
C ASP A 238 -9.82 19.50 -17.08
N SER A 239 -9.67 20.16 -15.93
CA SER A 239 -9.63 19.50 -14.62
C SER A 239 -10.93 18.77 -14.29
N MET A 240 -12.09 19.39 -14.57
CA MET A 240 -13.39 18.72 -14.39
C MET A 240 -13.50 17.46 -15.25
N ASP A 241 -13.05 17.51 -16.51
CA ASP A 241 -13.03 16.35 -17.40
C ASP A 241 -12.07 15.26 -16.93
N ILE A 242 -10.95 15.63 -16.28
CA ILE A 242 -10.06 14.66 -15.63
C ILE A 242 -10.75 14.01 -14.44
N VAL A 243 -11.40 14.78 -13.56
CA VAL A 243 -12.16 14.26 -12.40
C VAL A 243 -13.24 13.27 -12.86
N ASN A 244 -14.03 13.62 -13.87
CA ASN A 244 -15.07 12.74 -14.41
C ASN A 244 -14.49 11.43 -14.93
N ARG A 245 -13.38 11.50 -15.68
CA ARG A 245 -12.67 10.29 -16.14
C ARG A 245 -12.14 9.45 -14.98
N ILE A 246 -11.67 10.07 -13.90
CA ILE A 246 -11.22 9.34 -12.72
C ILE A 246 -12.39 8.59 -12.06
N ASN A 247 -13.54 9.27 -11.92
CA ASN A 247 -14.75 8.70 -11.35
C ASN A 247 -15.24 7.50 -12.16
N GLU A 248 -15.57 7.70 -13.44
CA GLU A 248 -16.19 6.69 -14.31
C GLU A 248 -15.27 5.50 -14.59
N LYS A 249 -13.98 5.77 -14.84
CA LYS A 249 -13.05 4.73 -15.28
C LYS A 249 -12.47 3.93 -14.13
N TYR A 250 -12.29 4.55 -12.96
CA TYR A 250 -11.56 3.95 -11.85
C TYR A 250 -12.41 3.82 -10.59
N LEU A 251 -12.89 4.92 -10.01
CA LEU A 251 -13.56 4.88 -8.71
C LEU A 251 -14.88 4.11 -8.75
N GLU A 252 -15.68 4.25 -9.80
CA GLU A 252 -16.91 3.48 -9.95
C GLU A 252 -16.65 1.98 -10.09
N ARG A 253 -15.49 1.57 -10.63
CA ARG A 253 -15.14 0.16 -10.80
C ARG A 253 -14.35 -0.40 -9.62
N ASN A 254 -13.86 0.44 -8.73
CA ASN A 254 -13.07 0.05 -7.57
C ASN A 254 -14.01 -0.53 -6.50
N SER A 255 -13.78 -1.79 -6.11
CA SER A 255 -14.59 -2.47 -5.10
C SER A 255 -14.48 -1.81 -3.72
N TYR A 256 -13.40 -1.06 -3.44
CA TYR A 256 -13.26 -0.31 -2.19
C TYR A 256 -14.23 0.88 -2.10
N ASN A 257 -14.69 1.40 -3.25
CA ASN A 257 -15.63 2.51 -3.32
C ASN A 257 -17.11 2.06 -3.25
N ARG A 258 -17.38 0.75 -3.25
CA ARG A 258 -18.75 0.21 -3.26
C ARG A 258 -19.01 -0.61 -2.01
N VAL A 259 -19.96 -0.15 -1.21
CA VAL A 259 -20.50 -0.91 -0.08
C VAL A 259 -21.82 -1.52 -0.50
N ASP A 260 -21.83 -2.82 -0.77
CA ASP A 260 -23.06 -3.55 -1.05
C ASP A 260 -23.79 -3.85 0.27
N LEU A 261 -24.68 -2.93 0.66
CA LEU A 261 -25.50 -3.07 1.87
C LEU A 261 -26.41 -4.29 1.79
N SER A 262 -26.89 -4.65 0.60
CA SER A 262 -27.74 -5.83 0.41
C SER A 262 -26.96 -7.11 0.71
N TYR A 263 -25.70 -7.21 0.29
CA TYR A 263 -24.81 -8.31 0.65
C TYR A 263 -24.50 -8.35 2.16
N ILE A 264 -24.16 -7.20 2.76
CA ILE A 264 -23.81 -7.10 4.18
C ILE A 264 -24.99 -7.50 5.08
N PHE A 265 -26.20 -7.07 4.74
CA PHE A 265 -27.41 -7.31 5.53
C PHE A 265 -28.23 -8.51 5.03
N ALA A 266 -27.81 -9.22 3.98
CA ALA A 266 -28.47 -10.43 3.49
C ALA A 266 -28.75 -11.48 4.59
N PRO A 267 -27.87 -11.71 5.58
CA PRO A 267 -28.15 -12.61 6.70
C PRO A 267 -29.26 -12.11 7.64
N MET A 268 -29.46 -10.80 7.73
CA MET A 268 -30.47 -10.16 8.60
C MET A 268 -31.83 -10.01 7.93
N MET A 269 -31.89 -10.12 6.60
CA MET A 269 -33.13 -10.02 5.81
C MET A 269 -33.90 -11.35 5.67
N LYS A 270 -33.40 -12.45 6.25
CA LYS A 270 -34.18 -13.69 6.39
C LYS A 270 -35.07 -13.61 7.64
N ILE A 271 -36.20 -12.91 7.52
CA ILE A 271 -37.34 -12.99 8.44
C ILE A 271 -38.60 -13.21 7.60
#